data_AF-A0A4U1BML0-F1
#
_entry.id   AF-A0A4U1BML0-F1
#
_cell.length_a   1.000
_cell.length_b   1.000
_cell.length_c   1.000
_cell.angle_alpha   90.00
_cell.angle_beta   90.00
_cell.angle_gamma   90.00
#
_symmetry.space_group_name_H-M   'P 1'
#
loop_
_entity.id
_entity.type
_entity.pdbx_description
1 polymer ?
#
loop_
_entity_poly.entity_id
_entity_poly.type
_entity_poly.pdbx_seq_one_letter_code
_entity_poly.pdbx_strand_id
1 'polypeptide(L)'
;MVTLKPFASLPTILTIESLRHSAVMSSTTNWIFFSTKNEHASYPYQVKEIQINMVEQSLISAMWVSDPALRKAGARIILGVSEFGNKLSKMTINGQTAPIQTFAVYATDSHSIVGYVVIAISQCRHAEKLTTTSVLKLVRDTILKKGPVNNDLPNLKQKTLQVLKMTALGLNSNEIADVLHLTNRGVDYHLSIAKQKLGATNKPNLIFEAKNLGWV
;
A
#
# COMPACT_ATOMS: atom_id res chain seq x y z
N MET A 1 72.19 -18.05 25.78
CA MET A 1 70.89 -17.82 26.45
C MET A 1 70.38 -16.47 25.97
N VAL A 2 69.68 -16.47 24.84
CA VAL A 2 69.16 -15.27 24.16
C VAL A 2 67.73 -15.57 23.75
N THR A 3 66.86 -14.67 24.15
CA THR A 3 65.41 -14.76 24.24
C THR A 3 64.76 -14.62 22.86
N LEU A 4 64.05 -15.65 22.40
CA LEU A 4 63.20 -15.58 21.21
C LEU A 4 61.89 -14.85 21.57
N LYS A 5 61.63 -13.72 20.91
CA LYS A 5 60.36 -13.00 20.98
C LYS A 5 59.24 -13.84 20.34
N PRO A 6 58.03 -13.88 20.93
CA PRO A 6 56.91 -14.63 20.36
C PRO A 6 56.31 -13.91 19.14
N PHE A 7 55.91 -14.74 18.18
CA PHE A 7 55.20 -14.39 16.95
C PHE A 7 53.91 -13.61 17.24
N ALA A 8 53.67 -12.57 16.43
CA ALA A 8 52.44 -11.80 16.40
C ALA A 8 51.24 -12.71 16.07
N SER A 9 50.23 -12.66 16.92
CA SER A 9 48.93 -13.27 16.73
C SER A 9 48.22 -12.65 15.51
N LEU A 10 47.92 -13.49 14.54
CA LEU A 10 47.03 -13.19 13.42
C LEU A 10 45.66 -12.71 13.93
N PRO A 11 44.98 -11.77 13.23
CA PRO A 11 43.69 -11.26 13.65
C PRO A 11 42.67 -12.39 13.63
N THR A 12 42.01 -12.57 14.78
CA THR A 12 40.85 -13.43 14.97
C THR A 12 39.85 -13.22 13.84
N ILE A 13 39.64 -14.28 13.08
CA ILE A 13 38.56 -14.42 12.10
C ILE A 13 37.27 -14.13 12.87
N LEU A 14 36.67 -12.96 12.61
CA LEU A 14 35.30 -12.64 13.02
C LEU A 14 34.40 -13.71 12.40
N THR A 15 33.98 -14.65 13.24
CA THR A 15 33.00 -15.67 12.92
C THR A 15 31.73 -14.96 12.44
N ILE A 16 31.29 -15.30 11.23
CA ILE A 16 30.15 -14.72 10.48
C ILE A 16 28.80 -15.11 11.11
N GLU A 17 28.73 -15.28 12.44
CA GLU A 17 27.53 -15.75 13.14
C GLU A 17 26.76 -14.66 13.91
N SER A 18 27.22 -13.40 13.89
CA SER A 18 26.56 -12.30 14.64
C SER A 18 25.64 -11.37 13.80
N LEU A 19 25.38 -11.69 12.54
CA LEU A 19 24.54 -10.87 11.64
C LEU A 19 23.26 -11.58 11.16
N ARG A 20 22.63 -12.40 12.03
CA ARG A 20 21.34 -13.06 11.75
C ARG A 20 20.11 -12.45 12.45
N HIS A 21 20.20 -11.21 12.95
CA HIS A 21 19.05 -10.52 13.55
C HIS A 21 18.51 -9.33 12.75
N SER A 22 18.96 -9.14 11.51
CA SER A 22 18.32 -8.21 10.58
C SER A 22 17.75 -9.00 9.42
N ALA A 23 16.76 -9.84 9.73
CA ALA A 23 15.84 -10.34 8.72
C ALA A 23 15.06 -9.12 8.18
N VAL A 24 15.64 -8.55 7.12
CA VAL A 24 14.99 -7.76 6.10
C VAL A 24 13.53 -8.22 6.00
N MET A 25 12.58 -7.34 6.39
CA MET A 25 11.17 -7.49 6.04
C MET A 25 11.06 -7.40 4.51
N SER A 26 11.42 -8.45 3.80
CA SER A 26 11.23 -8.59 2.36
C SER A 26 9.85 -9.20 2.09
N SER A 27 9.04 -8.38 1.41
CA SER A 27 8.08 -8.74 0.36
C SER A 27 6.86 -9.65 0.62
N THR A 28 6.58 -10.16 1.82
CA THR A 28 5.47 -11.14 1.99
C THR A 28 4.30 -10.72 2.89
N THR A 29 4.32 -9.50 3.45
CA THR A 29 3.23 -9.02 4.31
C THR A 29 2.07 -8.49 3.48
N ASN A 30 0.94 -9.21 3.52
CA ASN A 30 -0.29 -8.79 2.88
C ASN A 30 -0.99 -7.72 3.70
N TRP A 31 -1.22 -6.54 3.13
CA TRP A 31 -1.83 -5.43 3.84
C TRP A 31 -2.88 -4.70 3.01
N ILE A 32 -3.82 -4.10 3.71
CA ILE A 32 -4.84 -3.17 3.21
C ILE A 32 -4.69 -1.90 4.02
N PHE A 33 -4.59 -0.77 3.34
CA PHE A 33 -4.60 0.55 3.97
C PHE A 33 -5.84 1.30 3.53
N PHE A 34 -6.56 1.84 4.50
CA PHE A 34 -7.69 2.74 4.29
C PHE A 34 -7.25 4.14 4.71
N SER A 35 -7.23 5.12 3.81
CA SER A 35 -7.06 6.52 4.24
C SER A 35 -8.40 7.11 4.64
N THR A 36 -8.30 8.16 5.44
CA THR A 36 -9.40 9.09 5.70
C THR A 36 -9.14 10.41 4.97
N LYS A 37 -10.13 11.30 4.94
CA LYS A 37 -10.00 12.64 4.32
C LYS A 37 -8.93 13.54 4.97
N ASN A 38 -8.31 13.11 6.08
CA ASN A 38 -7.27 13.83 6.80
C ASN A 38 -5.85 13.54 6.25
N GLU A 39 -5.71 13.23 4.95
CA GLU A 39 -4.43 12.86 4.32
C GLU A 39 -3.35 13.96 4.40
N HIS A 40 -3.76 15.18 4.75
CA HIS A 40 -2.87 16.33 4.95
C HIS A 40 -2.33 16.48 6.37
N ALA A 41 -2.69 15.60 7.30
CA ALA A 41 -2.23 15.71 8.68
C ALA A 41 -0.72 15.45 8.77
N SER A 42 -0.02 16.38 9.43
CA SER A 42 1.43 16.50 9.36
C SER A 42 2.14 15.42 10.19
N TYR A 43 3.39 15.12 9.82
CA TYR A 43 4.27 14.25 10.60
C TYR A 43 4.51 14.86 11.99
N PRO A 44 4.60 14.07 13.09
CA PRO A 44 4.77 12.61 13.16
C PRO A 44 3.48 11.79 13.22
N TYR A 45 3.58 10.50 12.91
CA TYR A 45 2.48 9.54 13.01
C TYR A 45 2.66 8.55 14.17
N GLN A 46 1.53 8.14 14.75
CA GLN A 46 1.43 7.06 15.72
C GLN A 46 0.49 5.97 15.21
N VAL A 47 0.71 4.74 15.68
CA VAL A 47 -0.09 3.57 15.30
C VAL A 47 -0.55 2.85 16.56
N LYS A 48 -1.84 2.53 16.65
CA LYS A 48 -2.43 1.79 17.76
C LYS A 48 -3.18 0.58 17.24
N GLU A 49 -2.93 -0.59 17.81
CA GLU A 49 -3.70 -1.80 17.48
C GLU A 49 -5.14 -1.64 17.96
N ILE A 50 -6.09 -1.97 17.10
CA ILE A 50 -7.53 -1.90 17.35
C ILE A 50 -8.20 -3.19 16.89
N GLN A 51 -9.45 -3.40 17.31
CA GLN A 51 -10.29 -4.43 16.73
C GLN A 51 -10.84 -3.95 15.38
N ILE A 52 -11.07 -4.87 14.44
CA ILE A 52 -11.56 -4.53 13.09
C ILE A 52 -12.94 -3.87 13.10
N ASN A 53 -13.80 -4.20 14.07
CA ASN A 53 -15.10 -3.57 14.26
C ASN A 53 -15.02 -2.11 14.74
N MET A 54 -13.85 -1.65 15.18
CA MET A 54 -13.60 -0.25 15.53
C MET A 54 -13.17 0.61 14.34
N VAL A 55 -13.09 0.04 13.13
CA VAL A 55 -12.84 0.79 11.90
C VAL A 55 -14.09 1.59 11.54
N GLU A 56 -14.01 2.91 11.60
CA GLU A 56 -15.12 3.78 11.20
C GLU A 56 -15.21 3.87 9.67
N GLN A 57 -16.08 3.06 9.07
CA GLN A 57 -16.18 2.96 7.61
C GLN A 57 -16.55 4.29 6.95
N SER A 58 -17.33 5.13 7.62
CA SER A 58 -17.74 6.45 7.14
C SER A 58 -16.59 7.43 6.94
N LEU A 59 -15.45 7.21 7.59
CA LEU A 59 -14.26 8.05 7.45
C LEU A 59 -13.39 7.65 6.26
N ILE A 60 -13.56 6.45 5.71
CA ILE A 60 -12.70 5.91 4.66
C ILE A 60 -12.92 6.67 3.35
N SER A 61 -11.87 7.29 2.81
CA SER A 61 -11.87 8.01 1.53
C SER A 61 -11.24 7.20 0.39
N ALA A 62 -10.21 6.40 0.70
CA ALA A 62 -9.52 5.57 -0.28
C ALA A 62 -8.98 4.28 0.34
N MET A 63 -8.66 3.31 -0.53
CA MET A 63 -8.11 2.01 -0.16
C MET A 63 -6.93 1.66 -1.07
N TRP A 64 -5.83 1.23 -0.47
CA TRP A 64 -4.68 0.63 -1.15
C TRP A 64 -4.43 -0.76 -0.62
N VAL A 65 -3.91 -1.62 -1.47
CA VAL A 65 -3.63 -3.02 -1.12
C VAL A 65 -2.25 -3.41 -1.61
N SER A 66 -1.58 -4.29 -0.87
CA SER A 66 -0.32 -4.90 -1.31
C SER A 66 -0.51 -5.90 -2.46
N ASP A 67 -1.68 -6.56 -2.51
CA ASP A 67 -2.03 -7.60 -3.48
C ASP A 67 -3.46 -7.37 -4.00
N PRO A 68 -3.69 -7.39 -5.33
CA PRO A 68 -5.03 -7.28 -5.92
C PRO A 68 -6.10 -8.23 -5.35
N ALA A 69 -5.70 -9.43 -4.89
CA ALA A 69 -6.60 -10.40 -4.25
C ALA A 69 -7.25 -9.86 -2.96
N LEU A 70 -6.60 -8.91 -2.29
CA LEU A 70 -7.10 -8.28 -1.07
C LEU A 70 -8.21 -7.26 -1.32
N ARG A 71 -8.38 -6.77 -2.56
CA ARG A 71 -9.37 -5.71 -2.88
C ARG A 71 -10.79 -6.11 -2.50
N LYS A 72 -11.18 -7.35 -2.77
CA LYS A 72 -12.52 -7.86 -2.42
C LYS A 72 -12.73 -7.86 -0.91
N ALA A 73 -11.71 -8.30 -0.18
CA ALA A 73 -11.78 -8.41 1.26
C ALA A 73 -11.78 -7.01 1.91
N GLY A 74 -11.01 -6.06 1.39
CA GLY A 74 -11.06 -4.66 1.80
C GLY A 74 -12.40 -3.97 1.50
N ALA A 75 -13.00 -4.23 0.34
CA ALA A 75 -14.33 -3.73 0.01
C ALA A 75 -15.41 -4.26 0.98
N ARG A 76 -15.31 -5.52 1.43
CA ARG A 76 -16.24 -6.05 2.47
C ARG A 76 -16.12 -5.29 3.80
N ILE A 77 -14.91 -4.85 4.17
CA ILE A 77 -14.70 -4.02 5.37
C ILE A 77 -15.37 -2.66 5.20
N ILE A 78 -15.14 -1.98 4.07
CA ILE A 78 -15.73 -0.66 3.78
C ILE A 78 -17.25 -0.72 3.79
N LEU A 79 -17.84 -1.75 3.19
CA LEU A 79 -19.29 -1.88 3.10
C LEU A 79 -19.94 -2.40 4.40
N GLY A 80 -19.14 -2.75 5.42
CA GLY A 80 -19.64 -3.38 6.64
C GLY A 80 -20.29 -4.75 6.41
N VAL A 81 -20.05 -5.40 5.25
CA VAL A 81 -20.66 -6.68 4.84
C VAL A 81 -19.90 -7.86 5.47
N SER A 82 -19.53 -7.69 6.73
CA SER A 82 -18.60 -8.60 7.37
C SER A 82 -19.25 -9.63 8.26
N GLU A 83 -18.80 -10.88 8.09
CA GLU A 83 -18.97 -12.00 9.03
C GLU A 83 -17.96 -11.89 10.20
N PHE A 84 -17.51 -10.68 10.56
CA PHE A 84 -16.64 -10.47 11.71
C PHE A 84 -17.49 -10.54 12.98
N GLY A 85 -17.80 -11.75 13.44
CA GLY A 85 -18.38 -11.94 14.77
C GLY A 85 -17.49 -11.29 15.84
N ASN A 86 -18.07 -10.98 17.01
CA ASN A 86 -17.52 -10.20 18.13
C ASN A 86 -16.11 -10.60 18.66
N LYS A 87 -15.43 -11.57 18.06
CA LYS A 87 -14.14 -12.13 18.49
C LYS A 87 -13.13 -12.44 17.37
N LEU A 88 -13.44 -12.33 16.07
CA LEU A 88 -12.55 -12.88 15.03
C LEU A 88 -11.73 -11.82 14.27
N SER A 89 -10.46 -11.77 14.63
CA SER A 89 -9.35 -11.21 13.85
C SER A 89 -9.02 -12.12 12.67
N LYS A 90 -9.97 -12.43 11.78
CA LYS A 90 -9.71 -13.21 10.55
C LYS A 90 -10.40 -12.62 9.33
N MET A 91 -9.84 -12.85 8.15
CA MET A 91 -10.33 -12.36 6.85
C MET A 91 -10.23 -13.47 5.82
N THR A 92 -11.23 -13.61 4.95
CA THR A 92 -11.20 -14.53 3.82
C THR A 92 -10.55 -13.88 2.59
N ILE A 93 -9.48 -14.48 2.09
CA ILE A 93 -8.73 -14.06 0.91
C ILE A 93 -8.67 -15.27 -0.03
N ASN A 94 -9.21 -15.16 -1.25
CA ASN A 94 -9.28 -16.26 -2.23
C ASN A 94 -9.86 -17.58 -1.67
N GLY A 95 -10.88 -17.50 -0.81
CA GLY A 95 -11.51 -18.67 -0.19
C GLY A 95 -10.75 -19.25 1.01
N GLN A 96 -9.55 -18.75 1.31
CA GLN A 96 -8.78 -19.13 2.50
C GLN A 96 -8.95 -18.10 3.60
N THR A 97 -9.10 -18.54 4.84
CA THR A 97 -9.20 -17.64 6.00
C THR A 97 -7.83 -17.41 6.61
N ALA A 98 -7.42 -16.15 6.71
CA ALA A 98 -6.17 -15.71 7.30
C ALA A 98 -6.43 -14.87 8.56
N PRO A 99 -5.65 -15.03 9.64
CA PRO A 99 -5.69 -14.10 10.76
C PRO A 99 -5.28 -12.69 10.31
N ILE A 100 -5.88 -11.68 10.94
CA ILE A 100 -5.58 -10.28 10.68
C ILE A 100 -5.20 -9.53 11.96
N GLN A 101 -4.42 -8.47 11.80
CA GLN A 101 -4.26 -7.43 12.80
C GLN A 101 -4.71 -6.10 12.21
N THR A 102 -5.42 -5.30 13.00
CA THR A 102 -5.91 -4.00 12.56
C THR A 102 -5.28 -2.92 13.42
N PHE A 103 -4.87 -1.83 12.78
CA PHE A 103 -4.26 -0.70 13.44
C PHE A 103 -4.89 0.60 12.94
N ALA A 104 -5.15 1.52 13.86
CA ALA A 104 -5.47 2.90 13.54
C ALA A 104 -4.18 3.72 13.48
N VAL A 105 -4.08 4.58 12.46
CA VAL A 105 -2.98 5.50 12.23
C VAL A 105 -3.45 6.90 12.57
N TYR A 106 -2.73 7.57 13.47
CA TYR A 106 -3.05 8.91 13.96
C TYR A 106 -1.93 9.88 13.58
N ALA A 107 -2.30 11.12 13.30
CA ALA A 107 -1.36 12.23 13.31
C ALA A 107 -1.13 12.67 14.75
N THR A 108 0.13 12.82 15.14
CA THR A 108 0.50 13.05 16.56
C THR A 108 0.15 14.46 17.02
N ASP A 109 0.16 15.43 16.11
CA ASP A 109 -0.12 16.83 16.38
C ASP A 109 -1.58 17.07 16.76
N SER A 110 -2.49 16.46 16.02
CA SER A 110 -3.93 16.68 16.06
C SER A 110 -4.69 15.54 16.71
N HIS A 111 -4.03 14.41 16.96
CA HIS A 111 -4.65 13.14 17.36
C HIS A 111 -5.78 12.71 16.41
N SER A 112 -5.79 13.23 15.19
CA SER A 112 -6.78 12.89 14.17
C SER A 112 -6.43 11.56 13.52
N ILE A 113 -7.45 10.76 13.22
CA ILE A 113 -7.27 9.53 12.46
C ILE A 113 -6.93 9.92 11.03
N VAL A 114 -5.84 9.36 10.52
CA VAL A 114 -5.35 9.52 9.14
C VAL A 114 -5.73 8.30 8.31
N GLY A 115 -5.77 7.12 8.93
CA GLY A 115 -6.16 5.89 8.26
C GLY A 115 -6.16 4.66 9.14
N TYR A 116 -6.43 3.52 8.52
CA TYR A 116 -6.45 2.21 9.14
C TYR A 116 -5.60 1.24 8.32
N VAL A 117 -4.79 0.42 8.99
CA VAL A 117 -3.99 -0.65 8.37
C VAL A 117 -4.55 -1.98 8.83
N VAL A 118 -4.93 -2.84 7.88
CA VAL A 118 -5.29 -4.23 8.13
C VAL A 118 -4.20 -5.11 7.53
N ILE A 119 -3.57 -5.93 8.36
CA ILE A 119 -2.49 -6.83 7.97
C ILE A 119 -3.02 -8.25 8.01
N ALA A 120 -2.99 -8.94 6.88
CA ALA A 120 -3.26 -10.37 6.79
C ALA A 120 -1.98 -11.15 7.05
N ILE A 121 -1.97 -11.90 8.14
CA ILE A 121 -0.85 -12.76 8.51
C ILE A 121 -1.03 -14.08 7.76
N SER A 122 -0.20 -14.30 6.74
CA SER A 122 -0.16 -15.57 6.02
C SER A 122 0.27 -16.70 6.97
N GLN A 123 -0.19 -17.92 6.71
CA GLN A 123 -0.06 -19.10 7.59
C GLN A 123 1.39 -19.60 7.70
N CYS A 124 2.30 -18.78 8.23
CA CYS A 124 3.57 -19.28 8.75
C CYS A 124 3.30 -19.91 10.12
N ARG A 125 3.81 -21.13 10.34
CA ARG A 125 3.58 -21.94 11.56
C ARG A 125 4.06 -21.26 12.86
N HIS A 126 4.71 -20.11 12.75
CA HIS A 126 4.99 -19.16 13.81
C HIS A 126 4.51 -17.77 13.37
N ALA A 127 3.20 -17.52 13.48
CA ALA A 127 2.60 -16.23 13.19
C ALA A 127 3.02 -15.24 14.29
N GLU A 128 4.18 -14.62 14.11
CA GLU A 128 4.66 -13.59 15.03
C GLU A 128 3.77 -12.35 14.88
N LYS A 129 3.16 -11.94 15.98
CA LYS A 129 2.31 -10.76 16.05
C LYS A 129 3.13 -9.54 15.61
N LEU A 130 2.69 -8.82 14.58
CA LEU A 130 3.40 -7.61 14.17
C LEU A 130 3.33 -6.56 15.27
N THR A 131 4.48 -5.97 15.59
CA THR A 131 4.61 -4.89 16.55
C THR A 131 4.16 -3.56 15.94
N THR A 132 3.70 -2.63 16.77
CA THR A 132 3.33 -1.27 16.34
C THR A 132 4.49 -0.57 15.63
N THR A 133 5.73 -0.82 16.04
CA THR A 133 6.95 -0.29 15.39
C THR A 133 7.10 -0.80 13.96
N SER A 134 6.91 -2.10 13.72
CA SER A 134 6.98 -2.68 12.38
C SER A 134 5.89 -2.13 11.46
N VAL A 135 4.68 -1.95 11.99
CA VAL A 135 3.55 -1.37 11.23
C VAL A 135 3.77 0.10 10.94
N LEU A 136 4.27 0.88 11.91
CA LEU A 136 4.61 2.28 11.71
C LEU A 136 5.68 2.45 10.63
N LYS A 137 6.68 1.55 10.59
CA LYS A 137 7.67 1.49 9.51
C LYS A 137 7.01 1.19 8.16
N LEU A 138 6.14 0.18 8.09
CA LEU A 138 5.37 -0.16 6.87
C LEU A 138 4.57 1.05 6.34
N VAL A 139 3.85 1.74 7.23
CA VAL A 139 3.05 2.92 6.89
C VAL A 139 3.93 4.05 6.36
N ARG A 140 5.04 4.35 7.04
CA ARG A 140 6.00 5.38 6.59
C ARG A 140 6.61 5.04 5.23
N ASP A 141 7.09 3.81 5.07
CA ASP A 141 7.87 3.41 3.91
C ASP A 141 7.02 3.12 2.66
N THR A 142 5.75 2.73 2.84
CA THR A 142 4.91 2.24 1.72
C THR A 142 3.76 3.17 1.40
N ILE A 143 3.10 3.69 2.44
CA ILE A 143 1.84 4.42 2.32
C ILE A 143 2.12 5.92 2.25
N LEU A 144 3.02 6.43 3.08
CA LEU A 144 3.27 7.87 3.20
C LEU A 144 4.43 8.37 2.33
N LYS A 145 5.38 7.52 1.94
CA LYS A 145 6.36 7.83 0.87
C LYS A 145 5.71 8.03 -0.51
N LYS A 146 4.45 7.60 -0.69
CA LYS A 146 3.64 7.89 -1.88
C LYS A 146 2.90 9.25 -1.82
N GLY A 147 3.12 10.08 -0.79
CA GLY A 147 2.92 11.54 -0.89
C GLY A 147 3.89 12.14 -1.91
N PRO A 148 3.61 13.32 -2.51
CA PRO A 148 4.10 13.70 -3.83
C PRO A 148 5.60 13.95 -3.86
N VAL A 149 6.38 12.89 -4.00
CA VAL A 149 7.78 12.95 -4.40
C VAL A 149 7.84 12.50 -5.85
N ASN A 150 7.71 13.50 -6.72
CA ASN A 150 8.23 13.47 -8.08
C ASN A 150 9.59 12.75 -8.07
N ASN A 151 9.74 11.68 -8.86
CA ASN A 151 10.92 11.43 -9.71
C ASN A 151 10.81 10.10 -10.49
N ASP A 152 9.97 9.14 -10.08
CA ASP A 152 9.74 7.88 -10.82
C ASP A 152 8.27 7.69 -11.27
N LEU A 153 7.56 8.78 -11.57
CA LEU A 153 6.21 8.65 -12.13
C LEU A 153 6.29 7.94 -13.50
N PRO A 154 5.40 6.97 -13.79
CA PRO A 154 5.33 6.38 -15.12
C PRO A 154 5.12 7.49 -16.13
N ASN A 155 6.15 7.82 -16.91
CA ASN A 155 6.08 8.94 -17.85
C ASN A 155 5.06 8.61 -18.95
N LEU A 156 3.81 9.07 -18.78
CA LEU A 156 2.78 8.94 -19.79
C LEU A 156 3.01 10.00 -20.85
N LYS A 157 2.93 9.59 -22.12
CA LYS A 157 2.91 10.53 -23.23
C LYS A 157 1.73 11.49 -23.04
N GLN A 158 1.95 12.76 -23.41
CA GLN A 158 0.97 13.84 -23.24
C GLN A 158 -0.43 13.49 -23.79
N LYS A 159 -0.51 12.86 -24.98
CA LYS A 159 -1.80 12.40 -25.55
C LYS A 159 -2.50 11.38 -24.66
N THR A 160 -1.78 10.45 -24.06
CA THR A 160 -2.37 9.48 -23.12
C THR A 160 -2.91 10.19 -21.87
N LEU A 161 -2.19 11.19 -21.35
CA LEU A 161 -2.65 11.98 -20.22
C LEU A 161 -3.90 12.81 -20.57
N GLN A 162 -3.99 13.37 -21.78
CA GLN A 162 -5.18 14.08 -22.25
C GLN A 162 -6.40 13.17 -22.35
N VAL A 163 -6.24 11.99 -22.97
CA VAL A 163 -7.30 10.96 -23.02
C VAL A 163 -7.76 10.59 -21.61
N LEU A 164 -6.82 10.40 -20.68
CA LEU A 164 -7.09 10.05 -19.28
C LEU A 164 -7.85 11.16 -18.54
N LYS A 165 -7.45 12.43 -18.73
CA LYS A 165 -8.12 13.60 -18.15
C LYS A 165 -9.57 13.74 -18.62
N MET A 166 -9.80 13.69 -19.94
CA MET A 166 -11.17 13.75 -20.46
C MET A 166 -12.02 12.57 -20.02
N THR A 167 -11.40 11.39 -19.89
CA THR A 167 -12.08 10.24 -19.33
C THR A 167 -12.50 10.46 -17.88
N ALA A 168 -11.65 11.07 -17.05
CA ALA A 168 -11.97 11.41 -15.67
C ALA A 168 -13.11 12.45 -15.57
N LEU A 169 -13.20 13.35 -16.56
CA LEU A 169 -14.29 14.32 -16.71
C LEU A 169 -15.61 13.70 -17.21
N GLY A 170 -15.63 12.39 -17.50
CA GLY A 170 -16.84 11.66 -17.88
C GLY A 170 -17.06 11.52 -19.38
N LEU A 171 -16.14 11.99 -20.23
CA LEU A 171 -16.29 11.85 -21.68
C LEU A 171 -16.17 10.39 -22.13
N ASN A 172 -16.94 10.05 -23.16
CA ASN A 172 -16.90 8.75 -23.82
C ASN A 172 -15.86 8.73 -24.97
N SER A 173 -15.58 7.54 -25.52
CA SER A 173 -14.51 7.39 -26.52
C SER A 173 -14.76 8.18 -27.81
N ASN A 174 -16.03 8.35 -28.22
CA ASN A 174 -16.39 9.13 -29.41
C ASN A 174 -16.10 10.61 -29.18
N GLU A 175 -16.56 11.17 -28.06
CA GLU A 175 -16.33 12.57 -27.70
C GLU A 175 -14.83 12.88 -27.59
N ILE A 176 -14.06 11.97 -26.98
CA ILE A 176 -12.61 12.12 -26.87
C ILE A 176 -11.93 12.02 -28.25
N ALA A 177 -12.39 11.08 -29.09
CA ALA A 177 -11.89 10.90 -30.44
C ALA A 177 -12.09 12.16 -31.28
N ASP A 178 -13.27 12.77 -31.19
CA ASP A 178 -13.61 14.02 -31.88
C ASP A 178 -12.72 15.18 -31.39
N VAL A 179 -12.58 15.35 -30.06
CA VAL A 179 -11.79 16.44 -29.46
C VAL A 179 -10.29 16.32 -29.75
N LEU A 180 -9.73 15.10 -29.75
CA LEU A 180 -8.30 14.87 -29.96
C LEU A 180 -7.91 14.52 -31.40
N HIS A 181 -8.87 14.50 -32.31
CA HIS A 181 -8.70 14.01 -33.68
C HIS A 181 -8.03 12.62 -33.71
N LEU A 182 -8.58 11.71 -32.90
CA LEU A 182 -8.19 10.30 -32.85
C LEU A 182 -9.31 9.43 -33.41
N THR A 183 -9.01 8.16 -33.68
CA THR A 183 -10.06 7.15 -33.85
C THR A 183 -10.46 6.60 -32.48
N ASN A 184 -11.65 6.04 -32.35
CA ASN A 184 -12.08 5.33 -31.14
C ASN A 184 -11.05 4.26 -30.71
N ARG A 185 -10.53 3.49 -31.67
CA ARG A 185 -9.46 2.52 -31.43
C ARG A 185 -8.18 3.19 -30.90
N GLY A 186 -7.86 4.39 -31.38
CA GLY A 186 -6.75 5.20 -30.87
C GLY A 186 -6.96 5.63 -29.41
N VAL A 187 -8.18 6.04 -29.05
CA VAL A 187 -8.55 6.35 -27.66
C VAL A 187 -8.40 5.12 -26.76
N ASP A 188 -8.93 3.97 -27.19
CA ASP A 188 -8.84 2.71 -26.44
C ASP A 188 -7.39 2.26 -26.25
N TYR A 189 -6.55 2.44 -27.28
CA TYR A 189 -5.11 2.18 -27.20
C TYR A 189 -4.44 3.02 -26.11
N HIS A 190 -4.72 4.33 -26.05
CA HIS A 190 -4.18 5.20 -25.00
C HIS A 190 -4.67 4.78 -23.60
N LEU A 191 -5.95 4.45 -23.45
CA LEU A 191 -6.48 3.93 -22.18
C LEU A 191 -5.84 2.60 -21.78
N SER A 192 -5.55 1.72 -22.73
CA SER A 192 -4.85 0.45 -22.48
C SER A 192 -3.42 0.68 -21.99
N ILE A 193 -2.68 1.61 -22.61
CA ILE A 193 -1.34 1.99 -22.14
C ILE A 193 -1.42 2.54 -20.71
N ALA A 194 -2.36 3.44 -20.45
CA ALA A 194 -2.53 4.04 -19.13
C ALA A 194 -2.83 2.97 -18.07
N LYS A 195 -3.72 2.01 -18.38
CA LYS A 195 -4.02 0.86 -17.51
C LYS A 195 -2.77 0.04 -17.20
N GLN A 196 -1.99 -0.32 -18.22
CA GLN A 196 -0.79 -1.11 -18.03
C GLN A 196 0.24 -0.38 -17.15
N LYS A 197 0.47 0.93 -17.42
CA LYS A 197 1.43 1.73 -16.64
C LYS A 197 1.01 1.93 -15.19
N LEU A 198 -0.29 2.04 -14.93
CA LEU A 198 -0.85 2.27 -13.60
C LEU A 198 -1.26 0.98 -12.88
N GLY A 199 -1.08 -0.19 -13.49
CA GLY A 199 -1.55 -1.46 -12.93
C GLY A 199 -3.08 -1.53 -12.76
N ALA A 200 -3.82 -0.74 -13.53
CA ALA A 200 -5.26 -0.62 -13.40
C ALA A 200 -5.99 -1.71 -14.19
N THR A 201 -6.92 -2.38 -13.53
CA THR A 201 -7.69 -3.52 -14.08
C THR A 201 -8.89 -3.11 -14.93
N ASN A 202 -9.43 -1.91 -14.75
CA ASN A 202 -10.60 -1.40 -15.48
C ASN A 202 -10.59 0.14 -15.55
N LYS A 203 -11.53 0.74 -16.29
CA LYS A 203 -11.59 2.20 -16.54
C LYS A 203 -11.84 3.00 -15.25
N PRO A 204 -12.79 2.63 -14.36
CA PRO A 204 -12.93 3.30 -13.05
C PRO A 204 -11.69 3.21 -12.17
N ASN A 205 -11.07 2.04 -12.07
CA ASN A 205 -9.83 1.83 -11.31
C ASN A 205 -8.69 2.69 -11.89
N LEU A 206 -8.60 2.81 -13.21
CA LEU A 206 -7.63 3.69 -13.87
C LEU A 206 -7.80 5.15 -13.43
N ILE A 207 -9.04 5.66 -13.38
CA ILE A 207 -9.31 7.04 -12.94
C ILE A 207 -8.98 7.23 -11.46
N PHE A 208 -9.29 6.25 -10.63
CA PHE A 208 -8.94 6.27 -9.21
C PHE A 208 -7.41 6.34 -8.98
N GLU A 209 -6.63 5.48 -9.64
CA GLU A 209 -5.16 5.50 -9.53
C GLU A 209 -4.58 6.82 -10.09
N ALA A 210 -5.12 7.34 -11.19
CA ALA A 210 -4.70 8.62 -11.76
C ALA A 210 -4.95 9.80 -10.80
N LYS A 211 -6.09 9.81 -10.11
CA LYS A 211 -6.43 10.83 -9.12
C LYS A 211 -5.47 10.81 -7.92
N ASN A 212 -5.12 9.62 -7.44
CA ASN A 212 -4.15 9.46 -6.33
C ASN A 212 -2.75 9.99 -6.68
N LEU A 213 -2.39 10.01 -7.97
CA LEU A 213 -1.14 10.60 -8.45
C LEU A 213 -1.24 12.10 -8.76
N GLY A 214 -2.41 12.72 -8.58
CA GLY A 214 -2.66 14.11 -8.93
C GLY A 214 -2.67 14.39 -10.43
N TRP A 215 -2.92 13.37 -11.25
CA TRP A 215 -2.95 13.52 -12.72
C TRP A 215 -4.30 14.03 -13.25
N VAL A 216 -5.36 13.78 -12.49
CA VAL A 216 -6.76 14.15 -12.77
C VAL A 216 -7.46 14.59 -11.50
#